data_AF-A0A1B6KRC3-F1
#
_entry.id   AF-A0A1B6KRC3-F1
#
_cell.length_a   1.000
_cell.length_b   1.000
_cell.length_c   1.000
_cell.angle_alpha   90.00
_cell.angle_beta   90.00
_cell.angle_gamma   90.00
#
_symmetry.space_group_name_H-M   'P 1'
#
loop_
_entity.id
_entity.type
_entity.pdbx_description
1 polymer ?
#
loop_
_entity_poly.entity_id
_entity_poly.type
_entity_poly.pdbx_seq_one_letter_code
_entity_poly.pdbx_strand_id
1 'polypeptide(L)'
;RSSFKTCTRDIKFFSKVVLPLVEKYFSTHRNYFIAVATASNNVGAASLKEKEMVASLFCKLASLLRSRLAAFGADIRITVRCLQVLVKAIDGKSLVKNCPEFIRTSMLTFFNNTADDLGQTIQNLRDGRYSHLRGTHLKTSTSLFYINDVILPVLTAMFDHLAGCEYGSDLLLDEIQVASYKMLGSLYTLGIDGTLTHDRKYLKTEIERHRPQLGTCLGAFSSTFPVAYLEPHLNKHNQFSLVNRIAEHSLEAQDILSRMESTMPTLDSILAEVDQFVESEKTHTDAPHVIDVIMPLLCSYLPVWWNQGPDNVSLTAGNYVTMVTSEHMNQLLKNVLKMIKKNIGNENAPWMTRIAAYTQQIIINSSEELLKDPFLPLAERVKKRTDTLFHKEESLRGFLKSSTDDTSQVESQIQEDWHLLVRDIYSFYPLLIKYVDLQRNHWMRNNISEAEDLYNHVAEIFNVWSKSQYFLKEEQNFISANEIDNMVLIMPTATRRSAVVSEGGSVPSGGSKKKKKHRDKKRDKDKELQASLMVA
;
A
#
# COMPACT_ATOMS: atom_id res chain seq x y z
N ARG A 1 19.05 21.92 34.09
CA ARG A 1 17.88 21.91 33.16
C ARG A 1 18.15 22.92 32.04
N SER A 2 18.79 22.49 30.96
CA SER A 2 18.90 23.27 29.71
C SER A 2 17.60 23.09 28.94
N SER A 3 16.75 24.12 28.97
CA SER A 3 15.54 24.17 28.16
C SER A 3 15.97 24.23 26.68
N PHE A 4 15.66 23.19 25.91
CA PHE A 4 15.82 23.16 24.43
C PHE A 4 14.86 24.14 23.71
N LYS A 5 14.56 25.31 24.29
CA LYS A 5 13.75 26.35 23.63
C LYS A 5 14.54 27.12 22.57
N THR A 6 15.87 27.05 22.58
CA THR A 6 16.75 27.69 21.59
C THR A 6 17.58 26.63 20.85
N CYS A 7 17.18 26.36 19.61
CA CYS A 7 17.91 25.49 18.68
C CYS A 7 19.27 26.12 18.32
N THR A 8 20.38 25.41 18.58
CA THR A 8 21.74 25.86 18.24
C THR A 8 21.91 26.01 16.73
N ARG A 9 22.92 26.77 16.28
CA ARG A 9 23.24 26.94 14.85
C ARG A 9 23.48 25.59 14.17
N ASP A 10 24.11 24.64 14.86
CA ASP A 10 24.41 23.31 14.33
C ASP A 10 23.15 22.47 14.09
N ILE A 11 22.17 22.52 15.01
CA ILE A 11 20.88 21.81 14.82
C ILE A 11 20.10 22.45 13.67
N LYS A 12 20.15 23.78 13.51
CA LYS A 12 19.54 24.47 12.36
C LYS A 12 20.23 24.10 11.05
N PHE A 13 21.55 24.04 11.02
CA PHE A 13 22.30 23.62 9.83
C PHE A 13 21.99 22.16 9.48
N PHE A 14 21.99 21.27 10.46
CA PHE A 14 21.64 19.87 10.28
C PHE A 14 20.23 19.72 9.69
N SER A 15 19.23 20.34 10.30
CA SER A 15 17.83 20.23 9.87
C SER A 15 17.52 20.92 8.54
N LYS A 16 18.09 22.10 8.28
CA LYS A 16 17.75 22.93 7.10
C LYS A 16 18.66 22.69 5.90
N VAL A 17 19.84 22.11 6.08
CA VAL A 17 20.82 21.90 5.01
C VAL A 17 21.14 20.42 4.84
N VAL A 18 21.56 19.75 5.92
CA VAL A 18 22.01 18.36 5.83
C VAL A 18 20.87 17.42 5.50
N LEU A 19 19.72 17.51 6.19
CA LEU A 19 18.59 16.62 5.93
C LEU A 19 18.04 16.75 4.49
N PRO A 20 17.74 17.96 3.96
CA PRO A 20 17.32 18.10 2.56
C PRO A 20 18.36 17.61 1.55
N LEU A 21 19.66 17.78 1.84
CA LEU A 21 20.73 17.27 0.98
C LEU A 21 20.73 15.73 0.97
N VAL A 22 20.62 15.10 2.14
CA VAL A 22 20.52 13.63 2.29
C VAL A 22 19.28 13.11 1.55
N GLU A 23 18.10 13.72 1.77
CA GLU A 23 16.85 13.35 1.07
C GLU A 23 17.07 13.38 -0.45
N LYS A 24 17.57 14.48 -0.99
CA LYS A 24 17.73 14.65 -2.44
C LYS A 24 18.78 13.72 -3.03
N TYR A 25 19.90 13.54 -2.34
CA TYR A 25 21.01 12.69 -2.79
C TYR A 25 20.57 11.23 -2.90
N PHE A 26 20.05 10.65 -1.82
CA PHE A 26 19.65 9.25 -1.84
C PHE A 26 18.40 9.00 -2.69
N SER A 27 17.50 9.99 -2.84
CA SER A 27 16.34 9.88 -3.72
C SER A 27 16.78 9.71 -5.17
N THR A 28 17.84 10.43 -5.58
CA THR A 28 18.39 10.38 -6.94
C THR A 28 19.29 9.15 -7.16
N HIS A 29 20.03 8.71 -6.14
CA HIS A 29 21.09 7.71 -6.28
C HIS A 29 20.79 6.35 -5.64
N ARG A 30 19.56 6.08 -5.16
CA ARG A 30 19.22 4.80 -4.49
C ARG A 30 19.63 3.54 -5.28
N ASN A 31 19.48 3.55 -6.60
CA ASN A 31 19.82 2.41 -7.46
C ASN A 31 21.31 2.05 -7.42
N TYR A 32 22.19 3.05 -7.23
CA TYR A 32 23.63 2.83 -7.10
C TYR A 32 23.97 2.03 -5.82
N PHE A 33 23.23 2.27 -4.73
CA PHE A 33 23.47 1.60 -3.45
C PHE A 33 22.94 0.16 -3.39
N ILE A 34 21.88 -0.14 -4.15
CA ILE A 34 21.31 -1.50 -4.23
C ILE A 34 21.91 -2.35 -5.36
N ALA A 35 22.65 -1.74 -6.29
CA ALA A 35 23.31 -2.47 -7.37
C ALA A 35 24.34 -3.46 -6.81
N VAL A 36 24.39 -4.65 -7.42
CA VAL A 36 25.38 -5.69 -7.10
C VAL A 36 26.55 -5.52 -8.06
N ALA A 37 27.76 -5.33 -7.51
CA ALA A 37 28.97 -5.27 -8.32
C ALA A 37 29.22 -6.64 -8.98
N THR A 38 29.42 -6.64 -10.30
CA THR A 38 29.81 -7.83 -11.07
C THR A 38 31.24 -7.69 -11.58
N ALA A 39 31.89 -8.80 -11.92
CA ALA A 39 33.26 -8.80 -12.44
C ALA A 39 33.44 -7.88 -13.68
N SER A 40 32.37 -7.64 -14.44
CA SER A 40 32.33 -6.76 -15.61
C SER A 40 31.82 -5.33 -15.33
N ASN A 41 31.24 -5.05 -14.15
CA ASN A 41 30.63 -3.77 -13.81
C ASN A 41 30.95 -3.30 -12.38
N ASN A 42 32.23 -2.98 -12.14
CA ASN A 42 32.70 -2.50 -10.84
C ASN A 42 32.49 -0.99 -10.60
N VAL A 43 32.12 -0.20 -11.62
CA VAL A 43 32.02 1.27 -11.52
C VAL A 43 30.57 1.75 -11.27
N GLY A 44 29.57 0.88 -11.48
CA GLY A 44 28.15 1.21 -11.34
C GLY A 44 27.49 0.85 -10.01
N ALA A 45 28.25 0.34 -9.03
CA ALA A 45 27.71 -0.16 -7.75
C ALA A 45 28.49 0.39 -6.55
N ALA A 46 27.77 0.66 -5.46
CA ALA A 46 28.38 1.05 -4.19
C ALA A 46 29.24 -0.09 -3.61
N SER A 47 30.37 0.28 -3.01
CA SER A 47 31.18 -0.63 -2.21
C SER A 47 30.41 -1.15 -0.99
N LEU A 48 30.83 -2.29 -0.43
CA LEU A 48 30.22 -2.82 0.78
C LEU A 48 30.29 -1.81 1.94
N LYS A 49 31.38 -1.04 2.03
CA LYS A 49 31.54 -0.04 3.09
C LYS A 49 30.53 1.11 2.94
N GLU A 50 30.28 1.56 1.72
CA GLU A 50 29.25 2.56 1.45
C GLU A 50 27.86 2.05 1.81
N LYS A 51 27.53 0.80 1.44
CA LYS A 51 26.26 0.15 1.82
C LYS A 51 26.08 0.10 3.34
N GLU A 52 27.12 -0.30 4.08
CA GLU A 52 27.12 -0.31 5.55
C GLU A 52 26.93 1.10 6.13
N MET A 53 27.59 2.11 5.56
CA MET A 53 27.45 3.50 6.00
C MET A 53 26.02 4.04 5.82
N VAL A 54 25.34 3.69 4.71
CA VAL A 54 23.94 4.06 4.48
C VAL A 54 23.02 3.44 5.53
N ALA A 55 23.15 2.14 5.79
CA ALA A 55 22.36 1.47 6.81
C ALA A 55 22.68 1.98 8.23
N SER A 56 23.94 2.30 8.51
CA SER A 56 24.35 2.91 9.79
C SER A 56 23.77 4.31 9.96
N LEU A 57 23.76 5.12 8.90
CA LEU A 57 23.15 6.45 8.89
C LEU A 57 21.65 6.36 9.18
N PHE A 58 20.95 5.42 8.55
CA PHE A 58 19.54 5.13 8.84
C PHE A 58 19.33 4.80 10.33
N CYS A 59 20.05 3.81 10.88
CA CYS A 59 19.87 3.37 12.27
C CYS A 59 20.17 4.50 13.27
N LYS A 60 21.23 5.28 13.02
CA LYS A 60 21.61 6.42 13.88
C LYS A 60 20.59 7.54 13.82
N LEU A 61 20.09 7.89 12.63
CA LEU A 61 19.07 8.93 12.47
C LEU A 61 17.75 8.50 13.10
N ALA A 62 17.34 7.25 12.95
CA ALA A 62 16.13 6.70 13.58
C ALA A 62 16.24 6.73 15.11
N SER A 63 17.39 6.30 15.65
CA SER A 63 17.66 6.33 17.10
C SER A 63 17.70 7.76 17.66
N LEU A 64 18.30 8.71 16.92
CA LEU A 64 18.31 10.12 17.29
C LEU A 64 16.89 10.71 17.31
N LEU A 65 16.10 10.46 16.26
CA LEU A 65 14.71 10.94 16.18
C LEU A 65 13.85 10.34 17.30
N ARG A 66 14.03 9.05 17.61
CA ARG A 66 13.35 8.36 18.71
C ARG A 66 13.65 9.01 20.08
N SER A 67 14.92 9.29 20.35
CA SER A 67 15.38 9.79 21.66
C SER A 67 15.24 11.30 21.86
N ARG A 68 15.10 12.06 20.76
CA ARG A 68 15.08 13.53 20.76
C ARG A 68 13.97 14.12 19.89
N LEU A 69 12.83 13.44 19.79
CA LEU A 69 11.69 13.85 18.94
C LEU A 69 11.33 15.33 19.09
N ALA A 70 11.17 15.81 20.33
CA ALA A 70 10.81 17.19 20.63
C ALA A 70 11.83 18.23 20.13
N ALA A 71 13.11 17.85 19.98
CA ALA A 71 14.16 18.74 19.49
C ALA A 71 14.07 19.00 17.98
N PHE A 72 13.45 18.10 17.21
CA PHE A 72 13.26 18.27 15.77
C PHE A 72 12.11 19.23 15.46
N GLY A 73 11.07 19.31 16.31
CA GLY A 73 9.96 20.25 16.16
C GLY A 73 9.36 20.24 14.75
N ALA A 74 9.42 21.36 14.03
CA ALA A 74 8.88 21.49 12.68
C ALA A 74 9.63 20.65 11.61
N ASP A 75 10.83 20.17 11.92
CA ASP A 75 11.71 19.43 11.00
C ASP A 75 11.52 17.90 11.05
N ILE A 76 10.55 17.41 11.82
CA ILE A 76 10.23 15.97 11.89
C ILE A 76 9.83 15.45 10.51
N ARG A 77 9.00 16.18 9.76
CA ARG A 77 8.53 15.76 8.42
C ARG A 77 9.65 15.57 7.41
N ILE A 78 10.67 16.43 7.41
CA ILE A 78 11.83 16.24 6.52
C ILE A 78 12.71 15.08 7.00
N THR A 79 12.87 14.93 8.32
CA THR A 79 13.63 13.81 8.90
C THR A 79 13.03 12.45 8.55
N VAL A 80 11.69 12.33 8.65
CA VAL A 80 10.96 11.11 8.24
C VAL A 80 11.16 10.82 6.76
N ARG A 81 11.07 11.83 5.88
CA ARG A 81 11.39 11.66 4.45
C ARG A 81 12.82 11.20 4.21
N CYS A 82 13.80 11.74 4.95
CA CYS A 82 15.18 11.25 4.89
C CYS A 82 15.28 9.77 5.26
N LEU A 83 14.61 9.34 6.34
CA LEU A 83 14.58 7.92 6.74
C LEU A 83 13.97 7.04 5.65
N GLN A 84 12.82 7.44 5.08
CA GLN A 84 12.16 6.69 4.00
C GLN A 84 13.05 6.54 2.76
N VAL A 85 13.79 7.59 2.39
CA VAL A 85 14.69 7.56 1.24
C VAL A 85 15.96 6.75 1.54
N LEU A 86 16.52 6.87 2.74
CA LEU A 86 17.68 6.07 3.17
C LEU A 86 17.36 4.58 3.15
N VAL A 87 16.19 4.20 3.67
CA VAL A 87 15.68 2.82 3.62
C VAL A 87 15.71 2.27 2.19
N LYS A 88 15.23 3.05 1.21
CA LYS A 88 15.20 2.66 -0.20
C LYS A 88 16.58 2.51 -0.84
N ALA A 89 17.65 2.89 -0.14
CA ALA A 89 19.04 2.72 -0.56
C ALA A 89 19.76 1.61 0.23
N ILE A 90 19.08 0.88 1.14
CA ILE A 90 19.69 -0.22 1.90
C ILE A 90 19.70 -1.49 1.04
N ASP A 91 20.88 -2.09 0.86
CA ASP A 91 21.01 -3.42 0.29
C ASP A 91 20.98 -4.48 1.40
N GLY A 92 19.78 -4.98 1.72
CA GLY A 92 19.57 -5.94 2.81
C GLY A 92 20.37 -7.22 2.61
N LYS A 93 20.36 -7.78 1.40
CA LYS A 93 21.02 -9.05 1.07
C LYS A 93 22.55 -8.97 1.25
N SER A 94 23.18 -7.92 0.72
CA SER A 94 24.63 -7.76 0.88
C SER A 94 25.03 -7.53 2.33
N LEU A 95 24.23 -6.78 3.10
CA LEU A 95 24.51 -6.50 4.50
C LEU A 95 24.35 -7.73 5.39
N VAL A 96 23.30 -8.53 5.18
CA VAL A 96 23.11 -9.79 5.91
C VAL A 96 24.27 -10.75 5.66
N LYS A 97 24.67 -10.89 4.39
CA LYS A 97 25.76 -11.81 4.01
C LYS A 97 27.13 -11.37 4.52
N ASN A 98 27.46 -10.08 4.44
CA ASN A 98 28.84 -9.61 4.64
C ASN A 98 29.04 -8.77 5.91
N CYS A 99 27.98 -8.29 6.55
CA CYS A 99 28.03 -7.47 7.77
C CYS A 99 27.09 -8.02 8.87
N PRO A 100 27.15 -9.32 9.23
CA PRO A 100 26.19 -9.93 10.15
C PRO A 100 26.20 -9.29 11.55
N GLU A 101 27.35 -8.79 12.02
CA GLU A 101 27.44 -8.10 13.31
C GLU A 101 26.69 -6.77 13.33
N PHE A 102 26.71 -6.03 12.22
CA PHE A 102 25.89 -4.83 12.07
C PHE A 102 24.39 -5.16 12.13
N ILE A 103 23.98 -6.28 11.53
CA ILE A 103 22.58 -6.75 11.58
C ILE A 103 22.17 -7.08 13.02
N ARG A 104 22.97 -7.88 13.73
CA ARG A 104 22.71 -8.29 15.12
C ARG A 104 22.78 -7.14 16.13
N THR A 105 23.45 -6.04 15.80
CA THR A 105 23.55 -4.89 16.71
C THR A 105 22.60 -3.77 16.30
N SER A 106 22.95 -3.02 15.25
CA SER A 106 22.30 -1.77 14.89
C SER A 106 20.91 -1.99 14.29
N MET A 107 20.79 -2.94 13.35
CA MET A 107 19.50 -3.21 12.70
C MET A 107 18.53 -3.88 13.67
N LEU A 108 18.97 -4.91 14.39
CA LEU A 108 18.16 -5.56 15.42
C LEU A 108 17.70 -4.56 16.50
N THR A 109 18.58 -3.66 16.94
CA THR A 109 18.20 -2.59 17.90
C THR A 109 17.09 -1.70 17.35
N PHE A 110 17.09 -1.37 16.06
CA PHE A 110 16.00 -0.60 15.44
C PHE A 110 14.68 -1.38 15.49
N PHE A 111 14.69 -2.65 15.09
CA PHE A 111 13.51 -3.51 15.09
C PHE A 111 12.94 -3.72 16.50
N ASN A 112 13.79 -4.06 17.48
CA ASN A 112 13.39 -4.25 18.88
C ASN A 112 12.82 -2.97 19.48
N ASN A 113 13.47 -1.82 19.29
CA ASN A 113 12.95 -0.54 19.79
C ASN A 113 11.58 -0.22 19.19
N THR A 114 11.37 -0.49 17.90
CA THR A 114 10.12 -0.23 17.21
C THR A 114 9.00 -1.16 17.71
N ALA A 115 9.31 -2.45 17.88
CA ALA A 115 8.40 -3.43 18.46
C ALA A 115 7.97 -3.06 19.89
N ASP A 116 8.94 -2.69 20.73
CA ASP A 116 8.69 -2.29 22.12
C ASP A 116 7.89 -1.00 22.22
N ASP A 117 8.18 -0.01 21.35
CA ASP A 117 7.45 1.24 21.31
C ASP A 117 5.98 1.02 20.91
N LEU A 118 5.72 0.23 19.87
CA LEU A 118 4.37 -0.15 19.44
C LEU A 118 3.61 -0.92 20.53
N GLY A 119 4.22 -1.96 21.10
CA GLY A 119 3.62 -2.77 22.16
C GLY A 119 3.31 -1.95 23.40
N GLN A 120 4.22 -1.04 23.80
CA GLN A 120 3.98 -0.14 24.92
C GLN A 120 2.90 0.90 24.61
N THR A 121 2.75 1.35 23.35
CA THR A 121 1.62 2.21 22.97
C THR A 121 0.28 1.48 23.13
N ILE A 122 0.18 0.20 22.75
CA ILE A 122 -1.02 -0.61 23.01
C ILE A 122 -1.29 -0.72 24.52
N GLN A 123 -0.25 -0.99 25.33
CA GLN A 123 -0.42 -1.04 26.79
C GLN A 123 -0.87 0.32 27.36
N ASN A 124 -0.32 1.43 26.86
CA ASN A 124 -0.72 2.76 27.29
C ASN A 124 -2.18 3.10 26.91
N LEU A 125 -2.68 2.59 25.78
CA LEU A 125 -4.08 2.71 25.38
C LEU A 125 -4.98 1.90 26.33
N ARG A 126 -4.63 0.64 26.61
CA ARG A 126 -5.36 -0.23 27.53
C ARG A 126 -5.40 0.33 28.95
N ASP A 127 -4.26 0.79 29.47
CA ASP A 127 -4.12 1.37 30.82
C ASP A 127 -4.66 2.81 30.95
N GLY A 128 -5.01 3.47 29.84
CA GLY A 128 -5.41 4.89 29.86
C GLY A 128 -4.29 5.85 30.25
N ARG A 129 -3.02 5.57 29.90
CA ARG A 129 -1.86 6.45 30.20
C ARG A 129 -1.76 7.63 29.23
N TYR A 130 -2.73 8.54 29.28
CA TYR A 130 -2.90 9.62 28.30
C TYR A 130 -1.71 10.59 28.15
N SER A 131 -0.92 10.81 29.21
CA SER A 131 0.29 11.65 29.14
C SER A 131 1.34 11.08 28.18
N HIS A 132 1.42 9.75 28.08
CA HIS A 132 2.33 9.06 27.16
C HIS A 132 1.78 9.18 25.73
N LEU A 133 0.49 8.92 25.55
CA LEU A 133 -0.19 8.96 24.25
C LEU A 133 -0.17 10.35 23.61
N ARG A 134 -0.33 11.42 24.40
CA ARG A 134 -0.24 12.81 23.94
C ARG A 134 1.19 13.30 23.70
N GLY A 135 2.21 12.53 24.09
CA GLY A 135 3.60 12.95 23.99
C GLY A 135 4.02 14.04 24.98
N THR A 136 3.27 14.22 26.07
CA THR A 136 3.65 15.15 27.16
C THR A 136 4.53 14.49 28.22
N HIS A 137 4.65 13.16 28.19
CA HIS A 137 5.59 12.40 28.99
C HIS A 137 7.04 12.52 28.48
N LEU A 138 8.03 12.30 29.35
CA LEU A 138 9.45 12.39 29.01
C LEU A 138 9.85 11.40 27.90
N LYS A 139 9.29 10.19 27.94
CA LYS A 139 9.43 9.18 26.87
C LYS A 139 8.35 9.40 25.81
N THR A 140 8.69 10.10 24.72
CA THR A 140 7.76 10.42 23.61
C THR A 140 7.66 9.31 22.56
N SER A 141 8.50 8.28 22.61
CA SER A 141 8.53 7.18 21.65
C SER A 141 7.31 6.26 21.69
N THR A 142 6.37 6.51 22.61
CA THR A 142 5.10 5.76 22.74
C THR A 142 3.88 6.66 22.53
N SER A 143 4.09 7.90 22.06
CA SER A 143 3.00 8.82 21.72
C SER A 143 2.36 8.45 20.38
N LEU A 144 1.08 8.73 20.22
CA LEU A 144 0.37 8.44 18.96
C LEU A 144 0.98 9.22 17.80
N PHE A 145 1.41 10.46 18.02
CA PHE A 145 2.13 11.24 17.01
C PHE A 145 3.42 10.53 16.55
N TYR A 146 4.23 10.00 17.47
CA TYR A 146 5.44 9.28 17.08
C TYR A 146 5.12 7.99 16.30
N ILE A 147 4.13 7.22 16.76
CA ILE A 147 3.75 5.98 16.08
C ILE A 147 3.20 6.28 14.67
N ASN A 148 2.28 7.23 14.56
CA ASN A 148 1.55 7.53 13.33
C ASN A 148 2.37 8.35 12.32
N ASP A 149 3.06 9.40 12.76
CA ASP A 149 3.76 10.33 11.86
C ASP A 149 5.24 10.01 11.67
N VAL A 150 5.82 9.09 12.46
CA VAL A 150 7.23 8.69 12.33
C VAL A 150 7.40 7.20 12.04
N ILE A 151 6.95 6.32 12.94
CA ILE A 151 7.19 4.87 12.80
C ILE A 151 6.44 4.31 11.60
N LEU A 152 5.15 4.60 11.47
CA LEU A 152 4.29 4.06 10.43
C LEU A 152 4.79 4.36 8.99
N PRO A 153 5.12 5.61 8.61
CA PRO A 153 5.66 5.90 7.28
C PRO A 153 7.05 5.32 7.04
N VAL A 154 7.89 5.17 8.08
CA VAL A 154 9.23 4.56 7.97
C VAL A 154 9.13 3.04 7.80
N LEU A 155 8.28 2.37 8.58
CA LEU A 155 8.02 0.94 8.45
C LEU A 155 7.39 0.60 7.10
N THR A 156 6.42 1.38 6.65
CA THR A 156 5.81 1.21 5.31
C THR A 156 6.89 1.25 4.22
N ALA A 157 7.75 2.28 4.24
CA ALA A 157 8.86 2.38 3.29
C ALA A 157 9.88 1.23 3.40
N MET A 158 10.12 0.72 4.62
CA MET A 158 11.00 -0.43 4.87
C MET A 158 10.43 -1.69 4.27
N PHE A 159 9.20 -2.05 4.61
CA PHE A 159 8.60 -3.28 4.12
C PHE A 159 8.35 -3.24 2.61
N ASP A 160 7.95 -2.09 2.05
CA ASP A 160 7.84 -1.91 0.60
C ASP A 160 9.18 -2.12 -0.11
N HIS A 161 10.26 -1.58 0.46
CA HIS A 161 11.61 -1.74 -0.09
C HIS A 161 12.10 -3.19 -0.01
N LEU A 162 11.91 -3.84 1.14
CA LEU A 162 12.26 -5.25 1.34
C LEU A 162 11.44 -6.16 0.42
N ALA A 163 10.15 -5.86 0.20
CA ALA A 163 9.31 -6.59 -0.76
C ALA A 163 9.81 -6.39 -2.21
N GLY A 164 10.06 -5.14 -2.61
CA GLY A 164 10.47 -4.80 -3.96
C GLY A 164 11.85 -5.32 -4.35
N CYS A 165 12.73 -5.53 -3.37
CA CYS A 165 14.06 -6.12 -3.58
C CYS A 165 14.18 -7.59 -3.15
N GLU A 166 13.08 -8.21 -2.70
CA GLU A 166 13.04 -9.61 -2.23
C GLU A 166 14.00 -9.90 -1.05
N TYR A 167 14.25 -8.92 -0.18
CA TYR A 167 15.17 -9.04 0.97
C TYR A 167 14.53 -9.60 2.25
N GLY A 168 13.22 -9.87 2.24
CA GLY A 168 12.49 -10.33 3.42
C GLY A 168 13.02 -11.64 4.00
N SER A 169 13.28 -12.62 3.14
CA SER A 169 13.88 -13.92 3.52
C SER A 169 15.35 -13.85 3.92
N ASP A 170 16.02 -12.72 3.68
CA ASP A 170 17.40 -12.49 4.15
C ASP A 170 17.40 -11.78 5.51
N LEU A 171 16.63 -10.69 5.63
CA LEU A 171 16.73 -9.77 6.77
C LEU A 171 15.75 -10.09 7.92
N LEU A 172 14.53 -10.57 7.62
CA LEU A 172 13.46 -10.75 8.61
C LEU A 172 13.49 -12.16 9.24
N LEU A 173 14.69 -12.59 9.63
CA LEU A 173 14.95 -13.89 10.24
C LEU A 173 15.40 -13.75 11.70
N ASP A 174 15.49 -14.89 12.39
CA ASP A 174 16.05 -15.01 13.74
C ASP A 174 15.41 -14.00 14.73
N GLU A 175 16.21 -13.24 15.50
CA GLU A 175 15.68 -12.28 16.47
C GLU A 175 14.90 -11.12 15.83
N ILE A 176 15.24 -10.72 14.60
CA ILE A 176 14.45 -9.71 13.86
C ILE A 176 13.07 -10.26 13.51
N GLN A 177 12.94 -11.57 13.26
CA GLN A 177 11.64 -12.19 13.04
C GLN A 177 10.76 -12.09 14.30
N VAL A 178 11.31 -12.30 15.51
CA VAL A 178 10.56 -12.12 16.77
C VAL A 178 10.03 -10.69 16.91
N ALA A 179 10.88 -9.69 16.68
CA ALA A 179 10.46 -8.29 16.69
C ALA A 179 9.38 -8.00 15.62
N SER A 180 9.51 -8.62 14.45
CA SER A 180 8.55 -8.48 13.34
C SER A 180 7.15 -8.98 13.69
N TYR A 181 7.02 -10.13 14.34
CA TYR A 181 5.72 -10.61 14.82
C TYR A 181 5.11 -9.70 15.89
N LYS A 182 5.92 -9.17 16.83
CA LYS A 182 5.44 -8.20 17.83
C LYS A 182 4.91 -6.91 17.17
N MET A 183 5.62 -6.42 16.14
CA MET A 183 5.16 -5.26 15.36
C MET A 183 3.87 -5.56 14.62
N LEU A 184 3.81 -6.70 13.90
CA LEU A 184 2.62 -7.16 13.17
C LEU A 184 1.40 -7.14 14.08
N GLY A 185 1.50 -7.79 15.24
CA GLY A 185 0.42 -7.86 16.20
C GLY A 185 -0.02 -6.53 16.77
N SER A 186 0.94 -5.66 17.10
CA SER A 186 0.66 -4.34 17.64
C SER A 186 -0.01 -3.43 16.61
N LEU A 187 0.46 -3.46 15.35
CA LEU A 187 -0.10 -2.70 14.24
C LEU A 187 -1.51 -3.18 13.90
N TYR A 188 -1.71 -4.50 13.84
CA TYR A 188 -3.03 -5.10 13.60
C TYR A 188 -4.01 -4.71 14.70
N THR A 189 -3.63 -4.93 15.98
CA THR A 189 -4.45 -4.54 17.15
C THR A 189 -4.80 -3.06 17.13
N LEU A 190 -3.84 -2.17 16.83
CA LEU A 190 -4.09 -0.72 16.73
C LEU A 190 -5.10 -0.36 15.64
N GLY A 191 -5.11 -1.12 14.54
CA GLY A 191 -6.00 -0.89 13.39
C GLY A 191 -7.42 -1.42 13.58
N ILE A 192 -7.58 -2.54 14.29
CA ILE A 192 -8.87 -3.27 14.39
C ILE A 192 -9.59 -3.08 15.73
N ASP A 193 -8.88 -2.88 16.84
CA ASP A 193 -9.50 -2.86 18.17
C ASP A 193 -10.06 -1.47 18.51
N GLY A 194 -11.35 -1.29 18.25
CA GLY A 194 -12.06 -0.05 18.56
C GLY A 194 -12.13 0.27 20.06
N THR A 195 -11.98 -0.74 20.94
CA THR A 195 -12.12 -0.57 22.39
C THR A 195 -10.93 0.18 23.01
N LEU A 196 -9.77 0.20 22.35
CA LEU A 196 -8.55 0.88 22.81
C LEU A 196 -8.74 2.38 23.09
N THR A 197 -9.74 3.00 22.46
CA THR A 197 -9.95 4.45 22.57
C THR A 197 -10.71 4.86 23.83
N HIS A 198 -11.36 3.91 24.53
CA HIS A 198 -12.24 4.17 25.69
C HIS A 198 -13.21 5.35 25.44
N ASP A 199 -13.78 5.40 24.23
CA ASP A 199 -14.68 6.45 23.71
C ASP A 199 -14.14 7.89 23.78
N ARG A 200 -12.83 8.06 23.90
CA ARG A 200 -12.21 9.39 23.93
C ARG A 200 -12.09 9.96 22.53
N LYS A 201 -12.79 11.06 22.29
CA LYS A 201 -12.80 11.81 21.02
C LYS A 201 -11.40 12.00 20.41
N TYR A 202 -10.43 12.47 21.19
CA TYR A 202 -9.05 12.68 20.70
C TYR A 202 -8.41 11.39 20.18
N LEU A 203 -8.51 10.28 20.93
CA LEU A 203 -7.90 9.01 20.54
C LEU A 203 -8.62 8.42 19.32
N LYS A 204 -9.96 8.49 19.32
CA LYS A 204 -10.79 8.05 18.21
C LYS A 204 -10.42 8.77 16.92
N THR A 205 -10.40 10.11 16.94
CA THR A 205 -9.99 10.91 15.77
C THR A 205 -8.57 10.59 15.30
N GLU A 206 -7.63 10.43 16.23
CA GLU A 206 -6.22 10.18 15.89
C GLU A 206 -6.00 8.81 15.26
N ILE A 207 -6.65 7.76 15.78
CA ILE A 207 -6.57 6.39 15.23
C ILE A 207 -7.35 6.29 13.92
N GLU A 208 -8.57 6.83 13.84
CA GLU A 208 -9.39 6.79 12.63
C GLU A 208 -8.71 7.48 11.45
N ARG A 209 -8.07 8.62 11.68
CA ARG A 209 -7.33 9.36 10.65
C ARG A 209 -6.17 8.56 10.05
N HIS A 210 -5.52 7.70 10.84
CA HIS A 210 -4.33 6.95 10.44
C HIS A 210 -4.60 5.48 10.13
N ARG A 211 -5.84 5.00 10.33
CA ARG A 211 -6.23 3.61 10.07
C ARG A 211 -5.87 3.13 8.66
N PRO A 212 -6.11 3.91 7.59
CA PRO A 212 -5.71 3.47 6.25
C PRO A 212 -4.20 3.28 6.09
N GLN A 213 -3.39 4.14 6.70
CA GLN A 213 -1.93 4.02 6.70
C GLN A 213 -1.47 2.78 7.48
N LEU A 214 -2.19 2.38 8.54
CA LEU A 214 -1.95 1.10 9.23
C LEU A 214 -2.18 -0.08 8.29
N GLY A 215 -3.29 -0.07 7.53
CA GLY A 215 -3.54 -1.09 6.51
C GLY A 215 -2.49 -1.12 5.41
N THR A 216 -2.05 0.04 4.91
CA THR A 216 -0.95 0.10 3.92
C THR A 216 0.34 -0.50 4.49
N CYS A 217 0.69 -0.19 5.74
CA CYS A 217 1.88 -0.74 6.38
C CYS A 217 1.80 -2.26 6.57
N LEU A 218 0.64 -2.77 6.99
CA LEU A 218 0.39 -4.21 7.13
C LEU A 218 0.37 -4.92 5.77
N GLY A 219 -0.15 -4.29 4.73
CA GLY A 219 -0.04 -4.76 3.35
C GLY A 219 1.42 -4.85 2.90
N ALA A 220 2.22 -3.81 3.14
CA ALA A 220 3.65 -3.80 2.83
C ALA A 220 4.41 -4.90 3.58
N PHE A 221 4.12 -5.09 4.88
CA PHE A 221 4.66 -6.18 5.70
C PHE A 221 4.33 -7.55 5.11
N SER A 222 3.06 -7.76 4.74
CA SER A 222 2.57 -9.03 4.17
C SER A 222 3.25 -9.37 2.85
N SER A 223 3.68 -8.37 2.09
CA SER A 223 4.42 -8.57 0.84
C SER A 223 5.87 -9.03 1.02
N THR A 224 6.45 -8.97 2.21
CA THR A 224 7.87 -9.27 2.43
C THR A 224 8.14 -10.30 3.52
N PHE A 225 7.24 -10.46 4.49
CA PHE A 225 7.50 -11.33 5.61
C PHE A 225 7.57 -12.81 5.19
N PRO A 226 8.65 -13.55 5.53
CA PRO A 226 8.94 -14.85 4.93
C PRO A 226 8.17 -16.03 5.58
N VAL A 227 7.14 -15.76 6.37
CA VAL A 227 6.37 -16.80 7.10
C VAL A 227 4.86 -16.57 6.95
N ALA A 228 4.11 -17.65 6.71
CA ALA A 228 2.67 -17.64 6.49
C ALA A 228 1.92 -17.46 7.81
N TYR A 229 1.97 -16.25 8.35
CA TYR A 229 1.53 -15.97 9.72
C TYR A 229 0.01 -16.11 9.95
N LEU A 230 -0.82 -16.18 8.90
CA LEU A 230 -2.26 -16.47 9.01
C LEU A 230 -2.56 -17.98 9.04
N GLU A 231 -1.56 -18.83 8.82
CA GLU A 231 -1.66 -20.29 8.87
C GLU A 231 -0.60 -20.87 9.82
N PRO A 232 -0.59 -20.48 11.11
CA PRO A 232 0.49 -20.81 12.05
C PRO A 232 0.76 -22.32 12.16
N HIS A 233 -0.28 -23.14 12.02
CA HIS A 233 -0.20 -24.60 12.05
C HIS A 233 0.69 -25.23 10.93
N LEU A 234 0.94 -24.50 9.84
CA LEU A 234 1.82 -24.92 8.73
C LEU A 234 3.25 -24.40 8.87
N ASN A 235 3.51 -23.46 9.79
CA ASN A 235 4.83 -22.81 9.91
C ASN A 235 5.95 -23.78 10.31
N LYS A 236 5.63 -24.95 10.86
CA LYS A 236 6.60 -26.05 11.05
C LYS A 236 7.18 -26.59 9.74
N HIS A 237 6.52 -26.37 8.61
CA HIS A 237 7.01 -26.78 7.29
C HIS A 237 7.82 -25.68 6.59
N ASN A 238 7.78 -24.45 7.10
CA ASN A 238 8.47 -23.31 6.51
C ASN A 238 9.92 -23.22 7.03
N GLN A 239 10.90 -23.28 6.13
CA GLN A 239 12.34 -23.22 6.45
C GLN A 239 12.81 -21.90 7.10
N PHE A 240 12.07 -20.81 6.87
CA PHE A 240 12.35 -19.49 7.45
C PHE A 240 11.67 -19.30 8.80
N SER A 241 10.80 -20.21 9.21
CA SER A 241 10.08 -20.12 10.49
C SER A 241 11.00 -20.38 11.67
N LEU A 242 10.88 -19.54 12.69
CA LEU A 242 11.53 -19.74 13.98
C LEU A 242 11.09 -21.04 14.67
N VAL A 243 9.90 -21.59 14.36
CA VAL A 243 9.41 -22.86 14.93
C VAL A 243 10.44 -23.98 14.71
N ASN A 244 11.11 -23.98 13.55
CA ASN A 244 12.12 -25.00 13.21
C ASN A 244 13.52 -24.74 13.80
N ARG A 245 13.78 -23.52 14.30
CA ARG A 245 15.12 -23.10 14.76
C ARG A 245 15.21 -22.87 16.27
N ILE A 246 14.10 -22.51 16.90
CA ILE A 246 14.05 -22.01 18.28
C ILE A 246 13.30 -22.98 19.21
N ALA A 247 12.32 -23.74 18.70
CA ALA A 247 11.47 -24.59 19.55
C ALA A 247 12.20 -25.77 20.22
N GLU A 248 13.39 -26.14 19.76
CA GLU A 248 14.19 -27.24 20.34
C GLU A 248 14.99 -26.83 21.59
N HIS A 249 15.09 -25.53 21.93
CA HIS A 249 16.15 -25.07 22.85
C HIS A 249 15.69 -24.49 24.20
N SER A 250 14.42 -24.07 24.39
CA SER A 250 13.91 -23.59 25.70
C SER A 250 12.38 -23.47 25.77
N LEU A 251 11.79 -23.68 26.96
CA LEU A 251 10.38 -23.41 27.28
C LEU A 251 9.99 -21.94 27.04
N GLU A 252 10.91 -21.00 27.27
CA GLU A 252 10.69 -19.57 27.04
C GLU A 252 10.51 -19.25 25.56
N ALA A 253 11.24 -19.99 24.73
CA ALA A 253 11.17 -19.90 23.27
C ALA A 253 9.83 -20.42 22.73
N GLN A 254 9.30 -21.49 23.32
CA GLN A 254 7.99 -22.03 23.00
C GLN A 254 6.84 -21.11 23.46
N ASP A 255 6.94 -20.50 24.64
CA ASP A 255 5.98 -19.51 25.11
C ASP A 255 5.91 -18.30 24.16
N ILE A 256 7.07 -17.78 23.75
CA ILE A 256 7.17 -16.68 22.78
C ILE A 256 6.47 -17.05 21.46
N LEU A 257 6.73 -18.24 20.91
CA LEU A 257 6.10 -18.72 19.68
C LEU A 257 4.58 -18.86 19.83
N SER A 258 4.10 -19.47 20.92
CA SER A 258 2.65 -19.64 21.16
C SER A 258 1.91 -18.30 21.25
N ARG A 259 2.52 -17.32 21.91
CA ARG A 259 1.97 -15.96 22.01
C ARG A 259 1.93 -15.30 20.65
N MET A 260 2.98 -15.46 19.85
CA MET A 260 3.04 -14.91 18.48
C MET A 260 1.96 -15.52 17.58
N GLU A 261 1.74 -16.84 17.65
CA GLU A 261 0.67 -17.53 16.91
C GLU A 261 -0.72 -17.04 17.32
N SER A 262 -0.94 -16.71 18.60
CA SER A 262 -2.23 -16.18 19.09
C SER A 262 -2.51 -14.72 18.74
N THR A 263 -1.51 -14.01 18.20
CA THR A 263 -1.62 -12.55 18.01
C THR A 263 -2.38 -12.16 16.74
N MET A 264 -2.44 -13.06 15.75
CA MET A 264 -3.15 -12.85 14.49
C MET A 264 -4.31 -13.83 14.34
N PRO A 265 -5.41 -13.45 13.68
CA PRO A 265 -6.46 -14.40 13.30
C PRO A 265 -5.93 -15.41 12.28
N THR A 266 -6.64 -16.53 12.14
CA THR A 266 -6.39 -17.46 11.04
C THR A 266 -6.89 -16.89 9.71
N LEU A 267 -6.34 -17.40 8.60
CA LEU A 267 -6.75 -17.01 7.24
C LEU A 267 -8.27 -17.16 7.04
N ASP A 268 -8.84 -18.28 7.48
CA ASP A 268 -10.28 -18.54 7.38
C ASP A 268 -11.09 -17.52 8.18
N SER A 269 -10.66 -17.19 9.40
CA SER A 269 -11.37 -16.25 10.27
C SER A 269 -11.41 -14.85 9.67
N ILE A 270 -10.28 -14.38 9.11
CA ILE A 270 -10.18 -13.02 8.57
C ILE A 270 -10.89 -12.90 7.20
N LEU A 271 -10.89 -13.96 6.38
CA LEU A 271 -11.68 -14.01 5.15
C LEU A 271 -13.19 -14.04 5.46
N ALA A 272 -13.61 -14.86 6.42
CA ALA A 272 -14.99 -14.93 6.86
C ALA A 272 -15.51 -13.59 7.43
N GLU A 273 -14.66 -12.82 8.10
CA GLU A 273 -15.01 -11.46 8.56
C GLU A 273 -15.29 -10.52 7.38
N VAL A 274 -14.50 -10.60 6.30
CA VAL A 274 -14.75 -9.85 5.07
C VAL A 274 -16.06 -10.30 4.42
N ASP A 275 -16.26 -11.60 4.23
CA ASP A 275 -17.50 -12.16 3.68
C ASP A 275 -18.72 -11.67 4.47
N GLN A 276 -18.68 -11.79 5.80
CA GLN A 276 -19.76 -11.36 6.68
C GLN A 276 -20.02 -9.85 6.57
N PHE A 277 -18.98 -9.03 6.45
CA PHE A 277 -19.13 -7.59 6.24
C PHE A 277 -19.84 -7.30 4.91
N VAL A 278 -19.43 -7.94 3.82
CA VAL A 278 -20.00 -7.73 2.47
C VAL A 278 -21.47 -8.16 2.39
N GLU A 279 -21.82 -9.29 3.01
CA GLU A 279 -23.19 -9.82 3.02
C GLU A 279 -24.11 -9.13 4.06
N SER A 280 -23.54 -8.31 4.96
CA SER A 280 -24.32 -7.55 5.94
C SER A 280 -24.79 -6.18 5.42
N GLU A 281 -25.68 -5.55 6.18
CA GLU A 281 -26.07 -4.14 5.96
C GLU A 281 -25.14 -3.13 6.65
N LYS A 282 -24.00 -3.59 7.19
CA LYS A 282 -23.00 -2.68 7.76
C LYS A 282 -22.37 -1.82 6.68
N THR A 283 -22.07 -0.60 7.05
CA THR A 283 -21.35 0.38 6.23
C THR A 283 -19.90 0.48 6.69
N HIS A 284 -19.08 1.21 5.92
CA HIS A 284 -17.71 1.53 6.33
C HIS A 284 -17.64 2.22 7.70
N THR A 285 -18.67 2.98 8.08
CA THR A 285 -18.70 3.64 9.40
C THR A 285 -18.86 2.67 10.57
N ASP A 286 -19.49 1.52 10.34
CA ASP A 286 -19.74 0.50 11.36
C ASP A 286 -18.53 -0.40 11.58
N ALA A 287 -17.78 -0.71 10.51
CA ALA A 287 -16.60 -1.58 10.55
C ALA A 287 -15.49 -1.08 9.61
N PRO A 288 -14.89 0.10 9.88
CA PRO A 288 -13.92 0.72 8.99
C PRO A 288 -12.65 -0.12 8.83
N HIS A 289 -12.31 -0.93 9.84
CA HIS A 289 -11.12 -1.79 9.84
C HIS A 289 -11.17 -2.89 8.77
N VAL A 290 -12.36 -3.33 8.35
CA VAL A 290 -12.47 -4.32 7.26
C VAL A 290 -11.88 -3.75 5.97
N ILE A 291 -12.25 -2.52 5.61
CA ILE A 291 -11.79 -1.88 4.37
C ILE A 291 -10.40 -1.24 4.53
N ASP A 292 -10.13 -0.58 5.65
CA ASP A 292 -8.92 0.20 5.82
C ASP A 292 -7.73 -0.61 6.34
N VAL A 293 -7.93 -1.82 6.87
CA VAL A 293 -6.87 -2.66 7.47
C VAL A 293 -6.84 -4.05 6.86
N ILE A 294 -7.95 -4.80 6.97
CA ILE A 294 -8.02 -6.21 6.57
C ILE A 294 -7.86 -6.37 5.06
N MET A 295 -8.59 -5.58 4.27
CA MET A 295 -8.54 -5.63 2.80
C MET A 295 -7.12 -5.40 2.23
N PRO A 296 -6.41 -4.29 2.55
CA PRO A 296 -5.03 -4.09 2.12
C PRO A 296 -4.08 -5.21 2.55
N LEU A 297 -4.27 -5.75 3.77
CA LEU A 297 -3.46 -6.86 4.29
C LEU A 297 -3.66 -8.12 3.43
N LEU A 298 -4.90 -8.54 3.22
CA LEU A 298 -5.23 -9.75 2.45
C LEU A 298 -4.84 -9.63 0.98
N CYS A 299 -5.11 -8.48 0.36
CA CYS A 299 -4.76 -8.24 -1.04
C CYS A 299 -3.24 -8.32 -1.28
N SER A 300 -2.42 -7.99 -0.28
CA SER A 300 -0.96 -8.17 -0.35
C SER A 300 -0.48 -9.55 0.10
N TYR A 301 -1.19 -10.21 1.03
CA TYR A 301 -0.81 -11.50 1.60
C TYR A 301 -1.07 -12.66 0.63
N LEU A 302 -2.28 -12.75 0.07
CA LEU A 302 -2.71 -13.89 -0.74
C LEU A 302 -1.80 -14.15 -1.96
N PRO A 303 -1.38 -13.14 -2.76
CA PRO A 303 -0.53 -13.39 -3.92
C PRO A 303 0.84 -13.97 -3.56
N VAL A 304 1.41 -13.57 -2.42
CA VAL A 304 2.72 -14.07 -1.97
C VAL A 304 2.62 -15.56 -1.67
N TRP A 305 1.61 -15.96 -0.91
CA TRP A 305 1.46 -17.34 -0.45
C TRP A 305 0.85 -18.25 -1.50
N TRP A 306 0.00 -17.73 -2.39
CA TRP A 306 -0.47 -18.47 -3.55
C TRP A 306 0.68 -19.00 -4.41
N ASN A 307 1.75 -18.22 -4.62
CA ASN A 307 2.94 -18.67 -5.36
C ASN A 307 3.66 -19.87 -4.69
N GLN A 308 3.45 -20.10 -3.39
CA GLN A 308 4.02 -21.22 -2.63
C GLN A 308 2.97 -22.28 -2.25
N GLY A 309 1.72 -22.09 -2.69
CA GLY A 309 0.60 -22.96 -2.37
C GLY A 309 0.38 -24.09 -3.36
N PRO A 310 -0.68 -24.89 -3.16
CA PRO A 310 -0.96 -26.11 -3.93
C PRO A 310 -1.09 -25.91 -5.44
N ASP A 311 -1.60 -24.75 -5.87
CA ASP A 311 -1.77 -24.42 -7.30
C ASP A 311 -0.44 -24.31 -8.07
N ASN A 312 0.63 -23.92 -7.38
CA ASN A 312 1.92 -23.59 -8.02
C ASN A 312 3.06 -24.55 -7.63
N VAL A 313 2.92 -25.25 -6.51
CA VAL A 313 3.95 -26.16 -5.99
C VAL A 313 3.43 -27.60 -6.02
N SER A 314 4.08 -28.46 -6.79
CA SER A 314 3.87 -29.91 -6.74
C SER A 314 4.84 -30.56 -5.77
N LEU A 315 4.34 -31.18 -4.70
CA LEU A 315 5.19 -31.86 -3.72
C LEU A 315 5.43 -33.32 -4.15
N THR A 316 6.68 -33.68 -4.38
CA THR A 316 7.08 -35.10 -4.59
C THR A 316 7.33 -35.82 -3.26
N ALA A 317 7.79 -35.08 -2.24
CA ALA A 317 7.85 -35.49 -0.83
C ALA A 317 7.87 -34.23 0.04
N GLY A 318 7.00 -34.13 1.05
CA GLY A 318 6.94 -32.97 1.96
C GLY A 318 5.51 -32.51 2.25
N ASN A 319 5.38 -31.46 3.05
CA ASN A 319 4.11 -30.79 3.35
C ASN A 319 4.14 -29.36 2.82
N TYR A 320 2.97 -28.81 2.50
CA TYR A 320 2.84 -27.43 2.07
C TYR A 320 3.17 -26.45 3.21
N VAL A 321 3.79 -25.32 2.85
CA VAL A 321 4.06 -24.22 3.79
C VAL A 321 2.86 -23.28 3.96
N THR A 322 1.86 -23.42 3.09
CA THR A 322 0.62 -22.64 3.01
C THR A 322 -0.41 -23.41 2.19
N MET A 323 -1.69 -23.26 2.52
CA MET A 323 -2.81 -23.81 1.72
C MET A 323 -3.50 -22.73 0.88
N VAL A 324 -2.89 -21.55 0.71
CA VAL A 324 -3.47 -20.51 -0.15
C VAL A 324 -3.54 -20.98 -1.61
N THR A 325 -4.74 -20.89 -2.17
CA THR A 325 -5.07 -21.20 -3.57
C THR A 325 -5.65 -19.98 -4.28
N SER A 326 -5.81 -20.08 -5.60
CA SER A 326 -6.50 -19.09 -6.43
C SER A 326 -7.95 -18.88 -6.00
N GLU A 327 -8.61 -19.88 -5.41
CA GLU A 327 -9.98 -19.76 -4.90
C GLU A 327 -10.09 -18.63 -3.85
N HIS A 328 -9.15 -18.57 -2.90
CA HIS A 328 -9.12 -17.51 -1.88
C HIS A 328 -9.02 -16.12 -2.49
N MET A 329 -8.18 -15.95 -3.53
CA MET A 329 -8.04 -14.68 -4.24
C MET A 329 -9.31 -14.33 -5.04
N ASN A 330 -9.92 -15.30 -5.69
CA ASN A 330 -11.14 -15.12 -6.47
C ASN A 330 -12.33 -14.74 -5.57
N GLN A 331 -12.49 -15.39 -4.43
CA GLN A 331 -13.51 -15.05 -3.45
C GLN A 331 -13.32 -13.64 -2.88
N LEU A 332 -12.08 -13.26 -2.52
CA LEU A 332 -11.80 -11.91 -2.05
C LEU A 332 -12.08 -10.85 -3.13
N LEU A 333 -11.69 -11.11 -4.39
CA LEU A 333 -11.98 -10.23 -5.52
C LEU A 333 -13.48 -10.08 -5.74
N LYS A 334 -14.23 -11.17 -5.66
CA LYS A 334 -15.69 -11.16 -5.74
C LYS A 334 -16.31 -10.26 -4.67
N ASN A 335 -15.84 -10.37 -3.43
CA ASN A 335 -16.29 -9.52 -2.32
C ASN A 335 -15.99 -8.04 -2.55
N VAL A 336 -14.78 -7.71 -3.01
CA VAL A 336 -14.41 -6.32 -3.32
C VAL A 336 -15.33 -5.74 -4.40
N LEU A 337 -15.56 -6.47 -5.49
CA LEU A 337 -16.41 -6.00 -6.58
C LEU A 337 -17.88 -5.88 -6.16
N LYS A 338 -18.39 -6.80 -5.32
CA LYS A 338 -19.72 -6.67 -4.69
C LYS A 338 -19.80 -5.40 -3.83
N MET A 339 -18.78 -5.11 -3.02
CA MET A 339 -18.73 -3.90 -2.20
C MET A 339 -18.71 -2.62 -3.05
N ILE A 340 -17.90 -2.60 -4.11
CA ILE A 340 -17.87 -1.47 -5.07
C ILE A 340 -19.26 -1.27 -5.66
N LYS A 341 -19.91 -2.35 -6.12
CA LYS A 341 -21.27 -2.33 -6.67
C LYS A 341 -22.29 -1.77 -5.69
N LYS A 342 -22.24 -2.18 -4.41
CA LYS A 342 -23.14 -1.68 -3.34
C LYS A 342 -22.97 -0.17 -3.10
N ASN A 343 -21.78 0.38 -3.36
CA ASN A 343 -21.43 1.77 -3.05
C ASN A 343 -21.36 2.72 -4.26
N ILE A 344 -21.70 2.25 -5.47
CA ILE A 344 -21.87 3.13 -6.64
C ILE A 344 -22.89 4.23 -6.31
N GLY A 345 -22.45 5.48 -6.38
CA GLY A 345 -23.23 6.66 -6.04
C GLY A 345 -23.28 7.01 -4.55
N ASN A 346 -22.51 6.33 -3.70
CA ASN A 346 -22.50 6.62 -2.26
C ASN A 346 -21.44 7.67 -1.92
N GLU A 347 -21.86 8.89 -1.55
CA GLU A 347 -20.97 9.97 -1.14
C GLU A 347 -20.16 9.64 0.13
N ASN A 348 -20.73 8.81 1.02
CA ASN A 348 -20.12 8.42 2.29
C ASN A 348 -19.08 7.28 2.16
N ALA A 349 -18.56 7.03 0.96
CA ALA A 349 -17.58 6.00 0.66
C ALA A 349 -16.24 6.56 0.13
N PRO A 350 -15.53 7.44 0.87
CA PRO A 350 -14.28 8.04 0.40
C PRO A 350 -13.17 7.03 0.15
N TRP A 351 -13.25 5.84 0.78
CA TRP A 351 -12.32 4.73 0.60
C TRP A 351 -12.30 4.17 -0.83
N MET A 352 -13.35 4.38 -1.64
CA MET A 352 -13.42 3.90 -3.03
C MET A 352 -12.31 4.46 -3.93
N THR A 353 -11.73 5.61 -3.58
CA THR A 353 -10.57 6.18 -4.28
C THR A 353 -9.31 5.31 -4.20
N ARG A 354 -9.22 4.42 -3.21
CA ARG A 354 -8.00 3.65 -2.92
C ARG A 354 -8.16 2.15 -3.15
N ILE A 355 -9.39 1.63 -3.21
CA ILE A 355 -9.63 0.18 -3.20
C ILE A 355 -8.98 -0.54 -4.38
N ALA A 356 -8.95 0.09 -5.54
CA ALA A 356 -8.31 -0.47 -6.73
C ALA A 356 -6.81 -0.70 -6.53
N ALA A 357 -6.11 0.25 -5.88
CA ALA A 357 -4.65 0.24 -5.77
C ALA A 357 -4.10 -1.01 -5.08
N TYR A 358 -4.79 -1.54 -4.08
CA TYR A 358 -4.40 -2.79 -3.43
C TYR A 358 -5.09 -4.01 -4.03
N THR A 359 -6.33 -3.91 -4.49
CA THR A 359 -7.10 -5.06 -5.02
C THR A 359 -6.51 -5.60 -6.33
N GLN A 360 -5.86 -4.78 -7.14
CA GLN A 360 -5.19 -5.26 -8.35
C GLN A 360 -4.19 -6.39 -8.08
N GLN A 361 -3.62 -6.47 -6.89
CA GLN A 361 -2.61 -7.48 -6.55
C GLN A 361 -3.16 -8.91 -6.58
N ILE A 362 -4.45 -9.13 -6.35
CA ILE A 362 -5.08 -10.47 -6.36
C ILE A 362 -5.64 -10.88 -7.72
N ILE A 363 -5.65 -9.96 -8.70
CA ILE A 363 -6.04 -10.25 -10.09
C ILE A 363 -4.82 -10.83 -10.83
N ILE A 364 -4.56 -12.12 -10.61
CA ILE A 364 -3.43 -12.84 -11.23
C ILE A 364 -3.92 -14.12 -11.92
N ASN A 365 -4.74 -14.91 -11.21
CA ASN A 365 -5.34 -16.14 -11.71
C ASN A 365 -6.86 -16.08 -11.47
N SER A 366 -7.50 -15.16 -12.17
CA SER A 366 -8.93 -14.87 -11.99
C SER A 366 -9.81 -15.85 -12.75
N SER A 367 -10.81 -16.40 -12.07
CA SER A 367 -11.82 -17.31 -12.62
C SER A 367 -12.68 -16.60 -13.67
N GLU A 368 -13.03 -17.33 -14.74
CA GLU A 368 -13.94 -16.87 -15.78
C GLU A 368 -15.35 -16.58 -15.26
N GLU A 369 -15.76 -17.25 -14.18
CA GLU A 369 -17.08 -17.09 -13.55
C GLU A 369 -17.31 -15.67 -13.03
N LEU A 370 -16.23 -14.96 -12.69
CA LEU A 370 -16.29 -13.58 -12.23
C LEU A 370 -16.88 -12.62 -13.27
N LEU A 371 -16.82 -12.98 -14.57
CA LEU A 371 -17.42 -12.19 -15.64
C LEU A 371 -18.93 -12.06 -15.43
N LYS A 372 -19.62 -13.18 -15.18
CA LYS A 372 -21.08 -13.22 -15.00
C LYS A 372 -21.48 -12.60 -13.67
N ASP A 373 -20.76 -12.91 -12.60
CA ASP A 373 -20.92 -12.29 -11.29
C ASP A 373 -19.55 -12.18 -10.60
N PRO A 374 -19.03 -10.97 -10.32
CA PRO A 374 -19.75 -9.69 -10.25
C PRO A 374 -19.44 -8.64 -11.33
N PHE A 375 -18.53 -8.90 -12.29
CA PHE A 375 -18.05 -7.86 -13.24
C PHE A 375 -19.16 -7.28 -14.11
N LEU A 376 -19.94 -8.12 -14.81
CA LEU A 376 -20.99 -7.65 -15.71
C LEU A 376 -22.10 -6.88 -14.99
N PRO A 377 -22.67 -7.35 -13.86
CA PRO A 377 -23.66 -6.59 -13.09
C PRO A 377 -23.14 -5.27 -12.52
N LEU A 378 -21.84 -5.17 -12.24
CA LEU A 378 -21.21 -3.92 -11.81
C LEU A 378 -21.08 -2.94 -12.99
N ALA A 379 -20.60 -3.41 -14.15
CA ALA A 379 -20.52 -2.59 -15.37
C ALA A 379 -21.89 -2.04 -15.78
N GLU A 380 -22.94 -2.88 -15.75
CA GLU A 380 -24.32 -2.47 -16.04
C GLU A 380 -24.80 -1.37 -15.06
N ARG A 381 -24.47 -1.48 -13.76
CA ARG A 381 -24.85 -0.48 -12.76
C ARG A 381 -24.16 0.87 -12.99
N VAL A 382 -22.87 0.85 -13.32
CA VAL A 382 -22.13 2.08 -13.67
C VAL A 382 -22.73 2.70 -14.92
N LYS A 383 -22.97 1.89 -15.96
CA LYS A 383 -23.58 2.33 -17.22
C LYS A 383 -24.94 3.00 -17.02
N LYS A 384 -25.86 2.36 -16.28
CA LYS A 384 -27.18 2.92 -15.96
C LYS A 384 -27.08 4.28 -15.24
N ARG A 385 -26.10 4.43 -14.34
CA ARG A 385 -25.84 5.71 -13.67
C ARG A 385 -25.33 6.75 -14.66
N THR A 386 -24.39 6.39 -15.53
CA THR A 386 -23.88 7.24 -16.61
C THR A 386 -25.00 7.77 -17.50
N ASP A 387 -25.90 6.92 -17.98
CA ASP A 387 -27.05 7.33 -18.81
C ASP A 387 -27.96 8.31 -18.08
N THR A 388 -28.28 8.00 -16.81
CA THR A 388 -29.14 8.84 -15.98
C THR A 388 -28.54 10.23 -15.80
N LEU A 389 -27.23 10.33 -15.54
CA LEU A 389 -26.54 11.61 -15.40
C LEU A 389 -26.45 12.38 -16.72
N PHE A 390 -26.22 11.68 -17.82
CA PHE A 390 -26.19 12.31 -19.13
C PHE A 390 -27.55 12.91 -19.52
N HIS A 391 -28.65 12.19 -19.24
CA HIS A 391 -29.99 12.74 -19.45
C HIS A 391 -30.29 13.96 -18.55
N LYS A 392 -29.81 13.98 -17.30
CA LYS A 392 -29.91 15.17 -16.44
C LYS A 392 -29.14 16.36 -17.03
N GLU A 393 -27.91 16.12 -17.52
CA GLU A 393 -27.09 17.14 -18.20
C GLU A 393 -27.77 17.72 -19.44
N GLU A 394 -28.31 16.85 -20.31
CA GLU A 394 -29.02 17.29 -21.52
C GLU A 394 -30.29 18.09 -21.19
N SER A 395 -31.02 17.68 -20.15
CA SER A 395 -32.19 18.41 -19.66
C SER A 395 -31.81 19.82 -19.21
N LEU A 396 -30.72 19.98 -18.44
CA LEU A 396 -30.22 21.29 -18.01
C LEU A 396 -29.88 22.19 -19.21
N ARG A 397 -29.26 21.64 -20.26
CA ARG A 397 -29.00 22.38 -21.52
C ARG A 397 -30.27 22.91 -22.18
N GLY A 398 -31.40 22.22 -22.03
CA GLY A 398 -32.71 22.69 -22.49
C GLY A 398 -33.26 23.87 -21.69
N PHE A 399 -33.01 23.92 -20.37
CA PHE A 399 -33.50 24.94 -19.44
C PHE A 399 -32.61 26.20 -19.34
N LEU A 400 -31.34 26.13 -19.76
CA LEU A 400 -30.40 27.26 -19.79
C LEU A 400 -30.81 28.45 -20.70
N LYS A 401 -31.98 28.36 -21.37
CA LYS A 401 -32.62 29.49 -22.06
C LYS A 401 -33.39 30.45 -21.14
N SER A 402 -33.60 30.11 -19.87
CA SER A 402 -34.23 30.99 -18.87
C SER A 402 -33.30 31.22 -17.68
N SER A 403 -32.56 32.33 -17.71
CA SER A 403 -31.58 32.75 -16.71
C SER A 403 -32.21 33.03 -15.34
N THR A 404 -32.07 32.11 -14.39
CA THR A 404 -32.46 32.25 -12.98
C THR A 404 -31.42 31.59 -12.06
N ASP A 405 -31.26 32.10 -10.83
CA ASP A 405 -30.28 31.59 -9.84
C ASP A 405 -30.44 30.09 -9.53
N ASP A 406 -31.65 29.54 -9.66
CA ASP A 406 -31.94 28.11 -9.54
C ASP A 406 -31.13 27.25 -10.53
N THR A 407 -30.77 27.81 -11.68
CA THR A 407 -29.98 27.11 -12.70
C THR A 407 -28.56 26.83 -12.22
N SER A 408 -27.98 27.73 -11.40
CA SER A 408 -26.61 27.58 -10.88
C SER A 408 -26.48 26.49 -9.82
N GLN A 409 -27.51 26.32 -8.98
CA GLN A 409 -27.52 25.26 -7.96
C GLN A 409 -27.66 23.87 -8.61
N VAL A 410 -28.54 23.75 -9.60
CA VAL A 410 -28.70 22.48 -10.34
C VAL A 410 -27.44 22.14 -11.12
N GLU A 411 -26.76 23.13 -11.70
CA GLU A 411 -25.45 22.93 -12.35
C GLU A 411 -24.40 22.39 -11.36
N SER A 412 -24.32 22.96 -10.16
CA SER A 412 -23.39 22.49 -9.11
C SER A 412 -23.68 21.04 -8.72
N GLN A 413 -24.95 20.68 -8.53
CA GLN A 413 -25.34 19.30 -8.19
C GLN A 413 -24.97 18.31 -9.30
N ILE A 414 -25.18 18.68 -10.58
CA ILE A 414 -24.77 17.84 -11.72
C ILE A 414 -23.24 17.65 -11.71
N GLN A 415 -22.48 18.70 -11.41
CA GLN A 415 -21.02 18.60 -11.30
C GLN A 415 -20.59 17.63 -10.19
N GLU A 416 -21.21 17.68 -9.02
CA GLU A 416 -20.95 16.75 -7.91
C GLU A 416 -21.33 15.30 -8.26
N ASP A 417 -22.48 15.10 -8.91
CA ASP A 417 -22.93 13.79 -9.40
C ASP A 417 -21.92 13.17 -10.39
N TRP A 418 -21.37 13.99 -11.31
CA TRP A 418 -20.32 13.56 -12.25
C TRP A 418 -19.01 13.25 -11.55
N HIS A 419 -18.59 14.08 -10.58
CA HIS A 419 -17.41 13.80 -9.76
C HIS A 419 -17.52 12.44 -9.06
N LEU A 420 -18.69 12.15 -8.50
CA LEU A 420 -18.95 10.88 -7.83
C LEU A 420 -18.92 9.68 -8.78
N LEU A 421 -19.49 9.82 -9.99
CA LEU A 421 -19.42 8.78 -11.02
C LEU A 421 -17.98 8.51 -11.47
N VAL A 422 -17.15 9.56 -11.63
CA VAL A 422 -15.73 9.41 -11.97
C VAL A 422 -15.00 8.60 -10.90
N ARG A 423 -15.22 8.91 -9.61
CA ARG A 423 -14.65 8.13 -8.50
C ARG A 423 -15.05 6.65 -8.59
N ASP A 424 -16.33 6.39 -8.85
CA ASP A 424 -16.87 5.05 -8.95
C ASP A 424 -16.23 4.27 -10.11
N ILE A 425 -16.08 4.90 -11.28
CA ILE A 425 -15.37 4.34 -12.44
C ILE A 425 -13.91 4.04 -12.08
N TYR A 426 -13.19 4.96 -11.43
CA TYR A 426 -11.80 4.76 -11.04
C TYR A 426 -11.62 3.73 -9.92
N SER A 427 -12.67 3.36 -9.18
CA SER A 427 -12.65 2.23 -8.26
C SER A 427 -12.79 0.87 -8.97
N PHE A 428 -13.41 0.86 -10.16
CA PHE A 428 -13.78 -0.35 -10.90
C PHE A 428 -12.88 -0.63 -12.11
N TYR A 429 -12.67 0.35 -12.98
CA TYR A 429 -11.97 0.19 -14.27
C TYR A 429 -10.55 -0.37 -14.12
N PRO A 430 -9.73 0.05 -13.13
CA PRO A 430 -8.42 -0.54 -12.98
C PRO A 430 -8.45 -2.04 -12.64
N LEU A 431 -9.55 -2.54 -12.06
CA LEU A 431 -9.76 -3.98 -11.83
C LEU A 431 -10.28 -4.67 -13.09
N LEU A 432 -11.21 -4.02 -13.79
CA LEU A 432 -11.79 -4.51 -15.03
C LEU A 432 -10.72 -4.68 -16.12
N ILE A 433 -9.89 -3.66 -16.34
CA ILE A 433 -8.85 -3.69 -17.37
C ILE A 433 -7.90 -4.88 -17.14
N LYS A 434 -7.43 -5.06 -15.91
CA LYS A 434 -6.56 -6.17 -15.56
C LYS A 434 -7.23 -7.54 -15.73
N TYR A 435 -8.52 -7.64 -15.41
CA TYR A 435 -9.29 -8.87 -15.64
C TYR A 435 -9.49 -9.18 -17.13
N VAL A 436 -9.85 -8.18 -17.93
CA VAL A 436 -10.00 -8.29 -19.39
C VAL A 436 -8.68 -8.72 -20.02
N ASP A 437 -7.55 -8.14 -19.62
CA ASP A 437 -6.23 -8.52 -20.13
C ASP A 437 -5.89 -9.99 -19.89
N LEU A 438 -6.24 -10.53 -18.72
CA LEU A 438 -6.06 -11.95 -18.41
C LEU A 438 -6.97 -12.84 -19.27
N GLN A 439 -8.20 -12.41 -19.51
CA GLN A 439 -9.23 -13.22 -20.17
C GLN A 439 -9.27 -13.07 -21.71
N ARG A 440 -8.61 -12.04 -22.26
CA ARG A 440 -8.68 -11.67 -23.68
C ARG A 440 -8.43 -12.83 -24.63
N ASN A 441 -7.38 -13.62 -24.40
CA ASN A 441 -7.05 -14.74 -25.27
C ASN A 441 -8.11 -15.84 -25.25
N HIS A 442 -8.73 -16.06 -24.08
CA HIS A 442 -9.79 -17.04 -23.90
C HIS A 442 -11.06 -16.59 -24.63
N TRP A 443 -11.48 -15.34 -24.44
CA TRP A 443 -12.69 -14.78 -25.07
C TRP A 443 -12.61 -14.75 -26.60
N MET A 444 -11.43 -14.40 -27.15
CA MET A 444 -11.20 -14.40 -28.60
C MET A 444 -11.27 -15.80 -29.23
N ARG A 445 -11.09 -16.86 -28.45
CA ARG A 445 -11.16 -18.26 -28.93
C ARG A 445 -12.54 -18.87 -28.77
N ASN A 446 -13.26 -18.53 -27.70
CA ASN A 446 -14.47 -19.24 -27.29
C ASN A 446 -15.78 -18.46 -27.48
N ASN A 447 -15.72 -17.25 -28.06
CA ASN A 447 -16.89 -16.44 -28.43
C ASN A 447 -17.89 -16.28 -27.28
N ILE A 448 -17.42 -15.73 -26.16
CA ILE A 448 -18.19 -15.60 -24.91
C ILE A 448 -19.17 -14.41 -25.02
N SER A 449 -20.48 -14.68 -25.04
CA SER A 449 -21.53 -13.66 -25.18
C SER A 449 -21.46 -12.58 -24.09
N GLU A 450 -21.21 -12.97 -22.84
CA GLU A 450 -21.14 -12.03 -21.73
C GLU A 450 -19.97 -11.05 -21.84
N ALA A 451 -18.93 -11.40 -22.59
CA ALA A 451 -17.81 -10.50 -22.87
C ALA A 451 -18.20 -9.43 -23.89
N GLU A 452 -19.07 -9.76 -24.85
CA GLU A 452 -19.66 -8.78 -25.78
C GLU A 452 -20.58 -7.81 -25.04
N ASP A 453 -21.41 -8.30 -24.12
CA ASP A 453 -22.25 -7.45 -23.28
C ASP A 453 -21.42 -6.49 -22.42
N LEU A 454 -20.34 -6.99 -21.82
CA LEU A 454 -19.40 -6.18 -21.06
C LEU A 454 -18.77 -5.08 -21.95
N TYR A 455 -18.32 -5.45 -23.16
CA TYR A 455 -17.78 -4.49 -24.13
C TYR A 455 -18.81 -3.41 -24.48
N ASN A 456 -20.05 -3.78 -24.75
CA ASN A 456 -21.12 -2.84 -25.09
C ASN A 456 -21.39 -1.85 -23.95
N HIS A 457 -21.45 -2.32 -22.70
CA HIS A 457 -21.59 -1.43 -21.54
C HIS A 457 -20.46 -0.41 -21.44
N VAL A 458 -19.20 -0.86 -21.56
CA VAL A 458 -18.03 0.04 -21.51
C VAL A 458 -18.02 1.02 -22.68
N ALA A 459 -18.34 0.55 -23.90
CA ALA A 459 -18.39 1.38 -25.09
C ALA A 459 -19.47 2.47 -25.00
N GLU A 460 -20.63 2.17 -24.41
CA GLU A 460 -21.68 3.17 -24.16
C GLU A 460 -21.22 4.24 -23.16
N ILE A 461 -20.57 3.85 -22.06
CA ILE A 461 -19.99 4.81 -21.09
C ILE A 461 -18.94 5.69 -21.78
N PHE A 462 -18.06 5.10 -22.61
CA PHE A 462 -17.07 5.84 -23.40
C PHE A 462 -17.72 6.83 -24.37
N ASN A 463 -18.79 6.42 -25.05
CA ASN A 463 -19.54 7.30 -25.95
C ASN A 463 -20.12 8.50 -25.20
N VAL A 464 -20.68 8.30 -24.00
CA VAL A 464 -21.16 9.39 -23.15
C VAL A 464 -20.02 10.31 -22.72
N TRP A 465 -18.90 9.75 -22.26
CA TRP A 465 -17.69 10.50 -21.92
C TRP A 465 -17.21 11.39 -23.06
N SER A 466 -17.17 10.87 -24.29
CA SER A 466 -16.73 11.64 -25.47
C SER A 466 -17.65 12.84 -25.80
N LYS A 467 -18.92 12.81 -25.37
CA LYS A 467 -19.93 13.83 -25.65
C LYS A 467 -20.12 14.82 -24.49
N SER A 468 -20.07 14.35 -23.25
CA SER A 468 -20.29 15.16 -22.05
C SER A 468 -19.08 16.02 -21.71
N GLN A 469 -19.30 17.33 -21.57
CA GLN A 469 -18.23 18.25 -21.15
C GLN A 469 -17.97 18.18 -19.64
N TYR A 470 -19.01 17.90 -18.84
CA TYR A 470 -18.86 17.75 -17.40
C TYR A 470 -18.08 16.48 -17.08
N PHE A 471 -18.38 15.37 -17.74
CA PHE A 471 -17.67 14.11 -17.51
C PHE A 471 -16.17 14.23 -17.83
N LEU A 472 -15.82 14.75 -19.02
CA LEU A 472 -14.42 15.01 -19.40
C LEU A 472 -13.69 15.89 -18.38
N LYS A 473 -14.34 16.98 -17.94
CA LYS A 473 -13.74 17.94 -17.00
C LYS A 473 -13.54 17.33 -15.62
N GLU A 474 -14.55 16.63 -15.08
CA GLU A 474 -14.46 16.04 -13.75
C GLU A 474 -13.50 14.86 -13.70
N GLU A 475 -13.33 14.12 -14.80
CA GLU A 475 -12.27 13.12 -14.90
C GLU A 475 -10.88 13.76 -14.77
N GLN A 476 -10.61 14.83 -15.52
CA GLN A 476 -9.33 15.55 -15.43
C GLN A 476 -9.09 16.11 -14.02
N ASN A 477 -10.13 16.65 -13.39
CA ASN A 477 -10.06 17.13 -12.01
C ASN A 477 -9.70 15.99 -11.06
N PHE A 478 -10.34 14.83 -11.22
CA PHE A 478 -10.11 13.66 -10.37
C PHE A 478 -8.68 13.11 -10.51
N ILE A 479 -8.17 12.97 -11.74
CA ILE A 479 -6.80 12.54 -12.00
C ILE A 479 -5.81 13.52 -11.36
N SER A 480 -6.01 14.83 -11.54
CA SER A 480 -5.12 15.86 -11.01
C SER A 480 -5.17 15.95 -9.48
N ALA A 481 -6.34 15.78 -8.87
CA ALA A 481 -6.51 15.90 -7.42
C ALA A 481 -5.92 14.71 -6.66
N ASN A 482 -5.96 13.52 -7.27
CA ASN A 482 -5.46 12.28 -6.66
C ASN A 482 -4.05 11.89 -7.15
N GLU A 483 -3.40 12.73 -7.96
CA GLU A 483 -2.07 12.49 -8.54
C GLU A 483 -1.96 11.11 -9.21
N ILE A 484 -3.01 10.69 -9.92
CA ILE A 484 -3.11 9.35 -10.47
C ILE A 484 -2.16 9.18 -11.66
N ASP A 485 -1.30 8.17 -11.56
CA ASP A 485 -0.55 7.64 -12.70
C ASP A 485 -1.32 6.47 -13.33
N ASN A 486 -2.05 6.75 -14.41
CA ASN A 486 -2.87 5.75 -15.09
C ASN A 486 -2.03 4.61 -15.68
N MET A 487 -0.74 4.83 -15.98
CA MET A 487 0.16 3.75 -16.39
C MET A 487 0.47 2.80 -15.24
N VAL A 488 0.55 3.29 -14.00
CA VAL A 488 0.71 2.44 -12.81
C VAL A 488 -0.56 1.62 -12.53
N LEU A 489 -1.73 2.16 -12.85
CA LEU A 489 -3.00 1.47 -12.69
C LEU A 489 -3.29 0.42 -13.77
N ILE A 490 -2.78 0.59 -14.99
CA ILE A 490 -3.16 -0.28 -16.13
C ILE A 490 -2.07 -1.28 -16.50
N MET A 491 -0.80 -0.91 -16.33
CA MET A 491 0.28 -1.83 -16.69
C MET A 491 0.14 -3.10 -15.85
N PRO A 492 0.40 -4.29 -16.43
CA PRO A 492 0.53 -5.50 -15.66
C PRO A 492 1.46 -5.16 -14.50
N THR A 493 0.96 -5.27 -13.27
CA THR A 493 1.85 -5.39 -12.13
C THR A 493 2.65 -6.61 -12.51
N ALA A 494 3.84 -6.42 -13.08
CA ALA A 494 4.78 -7.51 -13.23
C ALA A 494 4.78 -8.09 -11.83
N THR A 495 4.22 -9.29 -11.66
CA THR A 495 4.29 -10.07 -10.42
C THR A 495 5.68 -9.76 -9.91
N ARG A 496 5.82 -9.08 -8.76
CA ARG A 496 7.06 -8.43 -8.29
C ARG A 496 8.22 -9.44 -8.30
N ARG A 497 8.70 -9.72 -9.49
CA ARG A 497 9.74 -10.63 -9.94
C ARG A 497 10.61 -9.65 -10.65
N SER A 498 11.64 -9.28 -9.93
CA SER A 498 12.73 -8.47 -10.39
C SER A 498 12.97 -8.71 -11.89
N ALA A 499 12.88 -7.65 -12.70
CA ALA A 499 13.61 -7.61 -13.95
C ALA A 499 15.09 -7.58 -13.59
N VAL A 500 15.63 -8.76 -13.25
CA VAL A 500 17.05 -9.03 -13.36
C VAL A 500 17.34 -8.92 -14.84
N VAL A 501 18.05 -7.85 -15.17
CA VAL A 501 18.73 -7.53 -16.43
C VAL A 501 18.86 -8.76 -17.32
N SER A 502 17.95 -8.90 -18.29
CA SER A 502 18.26 -9.70 -19.48
C SER A 502 19.12 -8.83 -20.38
N GLU A 503 20.43 -9.10 -20.37
CA GLU A 503 21.38 -8.59 -21.35
C GLU A 503 20.98 -9.00 -22.77
N GLY A 504 21.18 -8.11 -23.74
CA GLY A 504 21.22 -8.47 -25.16
C GLY A 504 20.44 -7.56 -26.09
N GLY A 505 20.94 -6.35 -26.33
CA GLY A 505 20.40 -5.46 -27.35
C GLY A 505 21.25 -4.21 -27.54
N SER A 506 22.27 -4.32 -28.39
CA SER A 506 23.23 -3.29 -28.76
C SER A 506 22.60 -1.93 -29.11
N VAL A 507 23.01 -0.87 -28.41
CA VAL A 507 22.69 0.53 -28.75
C VAL A 507 23.89 1.16 -29.47
N PRO A 508 23.78 1.67 -30.71
CA PRO A 508 24.79 2.54 -31.29
C PRO A 508 24.61 3.97 -30.76
N SER A 509 25.76 4.58 -30.46
CA SER A 509 25.94 5.95 -30.02
C SER A 509 25.35 6.99 -30.98
N GLY A 510 24.80 8.08 -30.45
CA GLY A 510 24.46 9.29 -31.22
C GLY A 510 24.10 10.47 -30.31
N GLY A 511 25.09 11.30 -29.98
CA GLY A 511 24.91 12.47 -29.13
C GLY A 511 24.12 13.59 -29.79
N SER A 512 23.22 14.23 -29.04
CA SER A 512 22.82 15.62 -29.29
C SER A 512 22.34 16.31 -28.01
N LYS A 513 23.09 17.34 -27.61
CA LYS A 513 22.74 18.27 -26.52
C LYS A 513 21.45 19.01 -26.89
N LYS A 514 20.34 18.79 -26.18
CA LYS A 514 19.17 19.68 -26.23
C LYS A 514 19.21 20.70 -25.09
N LYS A 515 19.49 21.95 -25.47
CA LYS A 515 19.34 23.16 -24.65
C LYS A 515 17.92 23.26 -24.10
N LYS A 516 17.82 23.49 -22.79
CA LYS A 516 16.60 23.75 -22.03
C LYS A 516 16.03 25.12 -22.47
N LYS A 517 14.89 25.13 -23.16
CA LYS A 517 14.12 26.35 -23.44
C LYS A 517 12.83 26.31 -22.62
N HIS A 518 12.70 27.29 -21.74
CA HIS A 518 11.50 27.60 -20.97
C HIS A 518 10.33 27.80 -21.95
N ARG A 519 9.25 27.01 -21.81
CA ARG A 519 8.03 27.14 -22.64
C ARG A 519 6.83 27.26 -21.70
N ASP A 520 6.19 28.42 -21.79
CA ASP A 520 4.94 28.76 -21.13
C ASP A 520 3.87 27.67 -21.29
N LYS A 521 3.11 27.47 -20.21
CA LYS A 521 1.97 26.57 -20.09
C LYS A 521 0.91 26.92 -21.13
N LYS A 522 0.83 26.13 -22.20
CA LYS A 522 -0.40 25.94 -22.98
C LYS A 522 -0.73 24.45 -22.88
N ARG A 523 -1.83 24.14 -22.17
CA ARG A 523 -2.35 22.77 -21.95
C ARG A 523 -2.43 22.03 -23.28
N ASP A 524 -1.76 20.89 -23.35
CA ASP A 524 -1.59 20.08 -24.56
C ASP A 524 -2.65 18.96 -24.52
N LYS A 525 -3.83 19.22 -25.08
CA LYS A 525 -5.02 18.35 -25.00
C LYS A 525 -4.75 16.90 -25.43
N ASP A 526 -3.84 16.69 -26.38
CA ASP A 526 -3.53 15.36 -26.91
C ASP A 526 -2.77 14.47 -25.91
N LYS A 527 -1.97 15.07 -25.02
CA LYS A 527 -1.29 14.34 -23.93
C LYS A 527 -2.23 14.03 -22.77
N GLU A 528 -3.23 14.87 -22.54
CA GLU A 528 -4.27 14.64 -21.53
C GLU A 528 -5.21 13.50 -21.96
N LEU A 529 -5.51 13.38 -23.26
CA LEU A 529 -6.31 12.27 -23.81
C LEU A 529 -5.61 10.91 -23.69
N GLN A 530 -4.29 10.86 -23.92
CA GLN A 530 -3.49 9.64 -23.77
C GLN A 530 -3.37 9.15 -22.31
N ALA A 531 -3.75 9.99 -21.34
CA ALA A 531 -3.68 9.65 -19.93
C ALA A 531 -5.02 9.13 -19.37
N SER A 532 -6.15 9.17 -20.07
CA SER A 532 -7.47 8.81 -19.50
C SER A 532 -7.68 7.29 -19.40
N LEU A 533 -8.23 6.81 -18.27
CA LEU A 533 -8.69 5.42 -18.13
C LEU A 533 -9.86 5.08 -19.06
N MET A 534 -10.58 6.07 -19.57
CA MET A 534 -11.68 5.84 -20.52
C MET A 534 -11.16 5.42 -21.90
N VAL A 535 -9.92 5.78 -22.22
CA VAL A 535 -9.26 5.47 -23.50
C VAL A 535 -8.48 4.15 -23.45
N ALA A 536 -8.03 3.75 -22.26
CA ALA A 536 -7.35 2.49 -22.01
C ALA A 536 -8.33 1.33 -21.90
#